data_AF-A0A2N0KSS1-F1
#
_entry.id   AF-A0A2N0KSS1-F1
#
_cell.length_a   1.000
_cell.length_b   1.000
_cell.length_c   1.000
_cell.angle_alpha   90.00
_cell.angle_beta   90.00
_cell.angle_gamma   90.00
#
_symmetry.space_group_name_H-M   'P 1'
#
loop_
_entity.id
_entity.type
_entity.pdbx_description
1 polymer ?
#
loop_
_entity_poly.entity_id
_entity_poly.type
_entity_poly.pdbx_seq_one_letter_code
_entity_poly.pdbx_strand_id
1 'polypeptide(L)'
;MPGMLGFITHASQSRRTLYFGSIMHIWNDLYFALLYPLLLLIEEDMGLTFTEVGLLRSIFSGASGVLQIPAGFMAESMGEFWLLLGGNIWVSVGLVGMALSPVFIVLLITSFVGGL
;
A
#
# COMPACT_ATOMS: atom_id res chain seq x y z
N MET A 1 24.24 25.62 -15.80
CA MET A 1 24.05 24.23 -15.35
C MET A 1 22.55 23.99 -15.28
N PRO A 2 21.96 23.09 -16.08
CA PRO A 2 20.54 22.81 -15.95
C PRO A 2 20.34 22.16 -14.58
N GLY A 3 19.61 22.84 -13.69
CA GLY A 3 19.31 22.32 -12.36
C GLY A 3 18.53 21.00 -12.45
N MET A 4 18.57 20.19 -11.39
CA MET A 4 17.88 18.88 -11.34
C MET A 4 16.41 18.94 -11.80
N LEU A 5 15.74 20.07 -11.60
CA LEU A 5 14.38 20.33 -12.09
C LEU A 5 14.24 20.34 -13.62
N GLY A 6 15.25 20.81 -14.36
CA GLY A 6 15.23 20.85 -15.83
C GLY A 6 15.32 19.48 -16.50
N PHE A 7 15.90 18.48 -15.82
CA PHE A 7 15.90 17.09 -16.28
C PHE A 7 14.50 16.46 -16.26
N ILE A 8 13.64 16.90 -15.34
CA ILE A 8 12.29 16.36 -15.15
C ILE A 8 11.31 17.02 -16.11
N THR A 9 11.44 18.33 -16.34
CA THR A 9 10.51 19.10 -17.19
C THR A 9 10.73 18.91 -18.69
N HIS A 10 11.95 18.55 -19.12
CA HIS A 10 12.28 18.23 -20.52
C HIS A 10 12.39 16.72 -20.81
N ALA A 11 11.98 15.88 -19.87
CA ALA A 11 12.00 14.43 -20.03
C ALA A 11 10.99 13.97 -21.09
N SER A 12 11.37 12.99 -21.92
CA SER A 12 10.44 12.30 -22.82
C SER A 12 9.30 11.66 -22.03
N GLN A 13 8.14 11.47 -22.67
CA GLN A 13 6.97 10.87 -22.05
C GLN A 13 7.31 9.54 -21.34
N SER A 14 8.12 8.68 -21.97
CA SER A 14 8.58 7.41 -21.39
C SER A 14 9.37 7.58 -20.08
N ARG A 15 10.24 8.59 -19.98
CA ARG A 15 10.99 8.86 -18.73
C ARG A 15 10.05 9.37 -17.64
N ARG A 16 9.08 10.22 -17.99
CA ARG A 16 8.08 10.72 -17.02
C ARG A 16 7.25 9.59 -16.45
N THR A 17 6.78 8.66 -17.30
CA THR A 17 6.05 7.45 -16.86
C THR A 17 6.93 6.59 -15.95
N LEU A 18 8.19 6.37 -16.33
CA LEU A 18 9.12 5.59 -15.50
C LEU A 18 9.31 6.22 -14.12
N TYR A 19 9.63 7.53 -14.04
CA TYR A 19 9.80 8.21 -12.77
C TYR A 19 8.56 8.14 -11.89
N PHE A 20 7.39 8.40 -12.48
CA PHE A 20 6.13 8.33 -11.76
C PHE A 20 5.86 6.92 -11.23
N GLY A 21 5.96 5.91 -12.10
CA GLY A 21 5.77 4.50 -11.72
C GLY A 21 6.75 4.06 -10.62
N SER A 22 8.03 4.43 -10.72
CA SER A 22 9.03 4.12 -9.70
C SER A 22 8.71 4.79 -8.35
N ILE A 23 8.28 6.06 -8.34
CA ILE A 23 7.88 6.74 -7.11
C ILE A 23 6.66 6.05 -6.48
N MET A 24 5.65 5.74 -7.29
CA MET A 24 4.45 5.03 -6.81
C MET A 24 4.79 3.63 -6.27
N HIS A 25 5.74 2.92 -6.89
CA HIS A 25 6.20 1.62 -6.42
C HIS A 25 6.92 1.72 -5.08
N ILE A 26 7.87 2.67 -4.94
CA ILE A 26 8.57 2.93 -3.67
C ILE A 26 7.57 3.28 -2.56
N TRP A 27 6.56 4.08 -2.90
CA TRP A 27 5.53 4.49 -1.94
C TRP A 27 4.69 3.30 -1.47
N ASN A 28 4.28 2.45 -2.41
CA ASN A 28 3.59 1.21 -2.09
C ASN A 28 4.45 0.31 -1.19
N ASP A 29 5.72 0.09 -1.53
CA ASP A 29 6.64 -0.75 -0.75
C ASP A 29 6.85 -0.21 0.66
N LEU A 30 6.83 1.13 0.83
CA LEU A 30 6.92 1.76 2.13
C LEU A 30 5.75 1.37 3.04
N TYR A 31 4.52 1.23 2.53
CA TYR A 31 3.39 0.75 3.35
C TYR A 31 3.65 -0.65 3.92
N PHE A 32 4.14 -1.58 3.09
CA PHE A 32 4.48 -2.93 3.54
C PHE A 32 5.67 -2.95 4.50
N ALA A 33 6.66 -2.08 4.26
CA ALA A 33 7.82 -1.96 5.14
C ALA A 33 7.45 -1.39 6.51
N LEU A 34 6.58 -0.38 6.56
CA LEU A 34 6.08 0.23 7.79
C LEU A 34 5.20 -0.73 8.60
N LEU A 35 4.58 -1.71 7.97
CA LEU A 35 3.77 -2.70 8.67
C LEU A 35 4.59 -3.48 9.71
N TYR A 36 5.87 -3.77 9.49
CA TYR A 36 6.70 -4.52 10.45
C TYR A 36 6.85 -3.83 11.81
N PRO A 37 7.32 -2.57 11.90
CA PRO A 37 7.36 -1.87 13.18
C PRO A 37 5.96 -1.61 13.75
N LEU A 38 4.95 -1.38 12.91
CA LEU A 38 3.57 -1.20 13.39
C LEU A 38 3.01 -2.47 14.03
N LEU A 39 3.32 -3.65 13.49
CA LEU A 39 2.89 -4.93 14.06
C LEU A 39 3.42 -5.14 15.48
N LEU A 40 4.64 -4.67 15.78
CA LEU A 40 5.20 -4.71 17.13
C LEU A 40 4.44 -3.78 18.08
N LEU A 41 4.09 -2.57 17.62
CA LEU A 41 3.31 -1.63 18.42
C LEU A 41 1.88 -2.13 18.66
N ILE A 42 1.26 -2.75 17.65
CA ILE A 42 -0.07 -3.36 17.76
C ILE A 42 -0.05 -4.54 18.74
N GLU A 43 1.00 -5.36 18.70
CA GLU A 43 1.19 -6.47 19.64
C GLU A 43 1.26 -5.96 21.08
N GLU A 44 2.07 -4.93 21.33
CA GLU A 44 2.21 -4.30 22.65
C GLU A 44 0.88 -3.66 23.14
N ASP A 45 0.17 -2.95 22.26
CA ASP A 45 -1.06 -2.22 22.61
C ASP A 45 -2.26 -3.15 22.88
N MET A 46 -2.39 -4.24 22.11
CA MET A 46 -3.53 -5.16 22.21
C MET A 46 -3.20 -6.47 22.96
N GLY A 47 -1.95 -6.67 23.37
CA GLY A 47 -1.48 -7.89 24.04
C GLY A 47 -1.59 -9.14 23.16
N LEU A 48 -1.27 -9.02 21.86
CA LEU A 48 -1.44 -10.11 20.90
C LEU A 48 -0.35 -11.18 21.06
N THR A 49 -0.70 -12.41 20.74
CA THR A 49 0.28 -13.49 20.56
C THR A 49 1.03 -13.33 19.23
N PHE A 50 2.25 -13.86 19.14
CA PHE A 50 2.99 -13.90 17.86
C PHE A 50 2.24 -14.62 16.74
N THR A 51 1.36 -15.57 17.08
CA THR A 51 0.48 -16.24 16.12
C THR A 51 -0.54 -15.26 15.52
N GLU A 52 -1.16 -14.42 16.36
CA GLU A 52 -2.12 -13.39 15.93
C GLU A 52 -1.45 -12.30 15.10
N VAL A 53 -0.24 -11.88 15.49
CA VAL A 53 0.59 -10.95 14.69
C VAL A 53 0.92 -11.55 13.31
N GLY A 54 1.34 -12.82 13.29
CA GLY A 54 1.61 -13.55 12.05
C GLY A 54 0.37 -13.69 11.17
N LEU A 55 -0.79 -13.94 11.77
CA LEU A 55 -2.08 -14.00 11.06
C LEU A 55 -2.45 -12.65 10.46
N LEU A 56 -2.36 -11.57 11.23
CA LEU A 56 -2.63 -10.21 10.77
C LEU A 56 -1.74 -9.82 9.59
N ARG A 57 -0.44 -10.11 9.68
CA ARG A 57 0.52 -9.89 8.58
C ARG A 57 0.14 -10.70 7.34
N SER A 58 -0.21 -11.97 7.53
CA SER A 58 -0.55 -12.88 6.43
C SER A 58 -1.84 -12.45 5.73
N ILE A 59 -2.84 -11.98 6.48
CA ILE A 59 -4.08 -11.45 5.93
C ILE A 59 -3.82 -10.18 5.12
N PHE A 60 -3.05 -9.22 5.66
CA PHE A 60 -2.73 -7.99 4.94
C PHE A 60 -2.01 -8.29 3.62
N SER A 61 -0.88 -9.01 3.69
CA SER A 61 -0.08 -9.33 2.50
C SER A 61 -0.80 -10.26 1.52
N GLY A 62 -1.61 -11.18 2.04
CA GLY A 62 -2.43 -12.07 1.21
C GLY A 62 -3.52 -11.30 0.46
N ALA A 63 -4.22 -10.39 1.13
CA ALA A 63 -5.25 -9.55 0.53
C ALA A 63 -4.69 -8.70 -0.63
N SER A 64 -3.50 -8.13 -0.48
CA SER A 64 -2.85 -7.32 -1.53
C SER A 64 -2.49 -8.08 -2.80
N GLY A 65 -2.43 -9.41 -2.74
CA GLY A 65 -2.28 -10.24 -3.93
C GLY A 65 -3.60 -10.52 -4.66
N VAL A 66 -4.75 -10.45 -3.98
CA VAL A 66 -6.04 -10.94 -4.50
C VAL A 66 -6.49 -10.15 -5.71
N LEU A 67 -6.43 -8.82 -5.64
CA LEU A 67 -6.89 -7.95 -6.71
C LEU A 67 -5.79 -7.57 -7.70
N GLN A 68 -4.58 -8.11 -7.56
CA GLN A 68 -3.44 -7.69 -8.39
C GLN A 68 -3.65 -7.98 -9.89
N ILE A 69 -4.14 -9.18 -10.25
CA ILE A 69 -4.45 -9.54 -11.64
C ILE A 69 -5.66 -8.74 -12.17
N PRO A 70 -6.82 -8.70 -11.47
CA PRO A 70 -7.95 -7.86 -11.87
C PRO A 70 -7.60 -6.37 -12.06
N ALA A 71 -6.82 -5.82 -11.15
CA ALA A 71 -6.35 -4.44 -11.20
C ALA A 71 -5.47 -4.20 -12.45
N GLY A 72 -4.60 -5.15 -12.80
CA GLY A 72 -3.82 -5.11 -14.04
C GLY A 72 -4.71 -4.95 -15.29
N PHE A 73 -5.77 -5.75 -15.42
CA PHE A 73 -6.73 -5.60 -16.53
C PHE A 73 -7.53 -4.29 -16.44
N MET A 74 -7.91 -3.87 -15.23
CA MET A 74 -8.63 -2.61 -15.02
C MET A 74 -7.80 -1.39 -15.44
N ALA A 75 -6.48 -1.46 -15.26
CA ALA A 75 -5.53 -0.42 -15.67
C ALA A 75 -5.57 -0.13 -17.18
N GLU A 76 -5.82 -1.14 -18.02
CA GLU A 76 -5.91 -0.97 -19.48
C GLU A 76 -7.08 -0.05 -19.87
N SER A 77 -8.17 -0.07 -19.10
CA SER A 77 -9.38 0.71 -19.38
C SER A 77 -9.42 2.08 -18.67
N MET A 78 -8.92 2.15 -17.43
CA MET A 78 -8.99 3.37 -16.59
C MET A 78 -7.69 4.19 -16.62
N GLY A 79 -6.61 3.61 -17.11
CA GLY A 79 -5.27 4.18 -17.07
C GLY A 79 -4.52 3.86 -15.78
N GLU A 80 -3.26 3.48 -15.92
CA GLU A 80 -2.34 3.12 -14.83
C GLU A 80 -2.24 4.21 -13.76
N PHE A 81 -2.21 5.49 -14.17
CA PHE A 81 -2.09 6.63 -13.25
C PHE A 81 -3.20 6.65 -12.20
N TRP A 82 -4.45 6.56 -12.64
CA TRP A 82 -5.61 6.65 -11.74
C TRP A 82 -5.73 5.43 -10.85
N LEU A 83 -5.41 4.26 -11.39
CA LEU A 83 -5.43 3.02 -10.62
C LEU A 83 -4.36 3.02 -9.52
N LEU A 84 -3.13 3.44 -9.83
CA LEU A 84 -2.06 3.54 -8.84
C LEU A 84 -2.37 4.57 -7.75
N LEU A 85 -2.85 5.75 -8.13
CA LEU A 85 -3.23 6.79 -7.17
C LEU A 85 -4.37 6.31 -6.26
N GLY A 86 -5.41 5.70 -6.85
CA GLY A 86 -6.56 5.17 -6.13
C GLY A 86 -6.18 4.06 -5.16
N GLY A 87 -5.36 3.10 -5.60
CA GLY A 87 -4.87 2.00 -4.75
C GLY A 87 -4.05 2.50 -3.55
N ASN A 88 -3.14 3.47 -3.76
CA ASN A 88 -2.36 4.04 -2.65
C ASN A 88 -3.24 4.82 -1.65
N ILE A 89 -4.25 5.55 -2.13
CA ILE A 89 -5.24 6.20 -1.26
C ILE A 89 -6.03 5.15 -0.48
N TRP A 90 -6.45 4.07 -1.13
CA TRP A 90 -7.20 2.99 -0.51
C TRP A 90 -6.42 2.32 0.63
N VAL A 91 -5.17 1.92 0.38
CA VAL A 91 -4.28 1.35 1.41
C VAL A 91 -4.09 2.33 2.57
N SER A 92 -3.94 3.63 2.28
CA SER A 92 -3.83 4.66 3.33
C SER A 92 -5.07 4.71 4.23
N VAL A 93 -6.26 4.69 3.64
CA VAL A 93 -7.54 4.66 4.38
C VAL A 93 -7.65 3.36 5.18
N GLY A 94 -7.22 2.24 4.61
CA GLY A 94 -7.13 0.94 5.29
C GLY A 94 -6.27 1.00 6.55
N LEU A 95 -5.06 1.57 6.46
CA LEU A 95 -4.16 1.76 7.60
C LEU A 95 -4.77 2.66 8.70
N VAL A 96 -5.47 3.73 8.31
CA VAL A 96 -6.24 4.55 9.28
C VAL A 96 -7.35 3.73 9.94
N GLY A 97 -8.06 2.90 9.17
CA GLY A 97 -9.06 1.98 9.71
C GLY A 97 -8.48 0.95 10.69
N MET A 98 -7.30 0.41 10.40
CA MET A 98 -6.56 -0.46 11.31
C MET A 98 -6.22 0.26 12.62
N ALA A 99 -5.73 1.51 12.55
CA ALA A 99 -5.41 2.31 13.73
C ALA A 99 -6.62 2.62 14.63
N LEU A 100 -7.83 2.66 14.05
CA LEU A 100 -9.08 2.89 14.78
C LEU A 100 -9.75 1.60 15.27
N SER A 101 -9.14 0.44 15.05
CA SER A 101 -9.74 -0.86 15.38
C SER A 101 -9.71 -1.13 16.89
N PRO A 102 -10.86 -1.31 17.56
CA PRO A 102 -10.90 -1.47 19.01
C PRO A 102 -10.59 -2.89 19.49
N VAL A 103 -10.69 -3.89 18.61
CA VAL A 103 -10.51 -5.31 18.93
C VAL A 103 -9.90 -6.06 17.75
N PHE A 104 -9.23 -7.19 18.04
CA PHE A 104 -8.45 -7.94 17.05
C PHE A 104 -9.25 -8.36 15.80
N ILE A 105 -10.51 -8.78 15.96
CA ILE A 105 -11.35 -9.15 14.80
C ILE A 105 -11.63 -7.96 13.87
N VAL A 106 -11.86 -6.77 14.44
CA VAL A 106 -12.07 -5.56 13.62
C VAL A 106 -10.76 -5.19 12.92
N LEU A 107 -9.62 -5.37 13.60
CA LEU A 107 -8.30 -5.16 13.01
C LEU A 107 -8.03 -6.13 11.84
N LEU A 108 -8.43 -7.40 11.95
CA LEU A 108 -8.31 -8.37 10.85
C LEU A 108 -9.17 -7.98 9.65
N ILE A 109 -10.41 -7.54 9.89
CA ILE A 109 -11.32 -7.13 8.81
C ILE A 109 -10.79 -5.87 8.12
N THR A 110 -10.39 -4.85 8.88
CA THR A 110 -9.86 -3.60 8.33
C THR A 110 -8.54 -3.83 7.59
N SER A 111 -7.68 -4.71 8.11
CA SER A 111 -6.45 -5.16 7.45
C SER A 111 -6.73 -5.89 6.13
N PHE A 112 -7.69 -6.82 6.12
CA PHE A 112 -8.10 -7.50 4.89
C PHE A 112 -8.62 -6.51 3.84
N VAL A 113 -9.59 -5.67 4.22
CA VAL A 113 -10.21 -4.70 3.31
C VAL A 113 -9.20 -3.67 2.81
N GLY A 114 -8.36 -3.15 3.69
CA GLY A 114 -7.31 -2.19 3.33
C GLY A 114 -6.17 -2.80 2.51
N GLY A 115 -5.98 -4.11 2.63
CA GLY A 115 -5.00 -4.86 1.85
C GLY A 115 -5.45 -5.16 0.43
N LEU A 116 -6.75 -5.33 0.17
CA LEU A 116 -7.31 -5.57 -1.18
C LEU A 116 -7.00 -4.41 -2.15
#